data_AF-A0A259SJN1-F1
#
_entry.id   AF-A0A259SJN1-F1
#
_cell.length_a   1.000
_cell.length_b   1.000
_cell.length_c   1.000
_cell.angle_alpha   90.00
_cell.angle_beta   90.00
_cell.angle_gamma   90.00
#
_symmetry.space_group_name_H-M   'P 1'
#
loop_
_entity.id
_entity.type
_entity.pdbx_description
1 polymer ?
#
loop_
_entity_poly.entity_id
_entity_poly.type
_entity_poly.pdbx_seq_one_letter_code
_entity_poly.pdbx_strand_id
1 'polypeptide(L)'
;MVYEERNVWSGLIVSVVAITVYVVVVLRQAGGGPLTAVDWVPIMLWTIGISIAVTIVVSILWGIVAGMREPGGVGKSDIRDRDIARMGTRVEQAFLAIAGVGVLLLCAVRADWFWIAHTMFFGFAVAAIVAGIARIVAYRRGL
;
A
#
# COMPACT_ATOMS: atom_id res chain seq x y z
N MET A 1 0.04 18.83 -11.00
CA MET A 1 0.27 17.91 -9.86
C MET A 1 1.67 18.16 -9.34
N VAL A 2 1.77 18.51 -8.06
CA VAL A 2 3.03 18.66 -7.33
C VAL A 2 3.75 17.31 -7.32
N TYR A 3 5.09 17.31 -7.21
CA TYR A 3 5.91 16.09 -7.18
C TYR A 3 5.40 15.07 -6.15
N GLU A 4 5.12 15.52 -4.93
CA GLU A 4 4.59 14.69 -3.85
C GLU A 4 3.22 14.08 -4.19
N GLU A 5 2.33 14.84 -4.82
CA GLU A 5 1.01 14.33 -5.24
C GLU A 5 1.18 13.19 -6.27
N ARG A 6 2.11 13.31 -7.23
CA ARG A 6 2.39 12.25 -8.22
C ARG A 6 2.94 10.99 -7.56
N ASN A 7 3.77 11.14 -6.54
CA ASN A 7 4.31 10.01 -5.81
C ASN A 7 3.20 9.27 -5.04
N VAL A 8 2.27 10.00 -4.41
CA VAL A 8 1.10 9.41 -3.74
C VAL A 8 0.21 8.64 -4.74
N TRP A 9 -0.07 9.23 -5.91
CA TRP A 9 -0.83 8.53 -6.97
C TRP A 9 -0.13 7.26 -7.43
N SER A 10 1.19 7.33 -7.62
CA SER A 10 1.99 6.18 -8.05
C SER A 10 1.92 5.05 -7.04
N GLY A 11 2.13 5.34 -5.76
CA GLY A 11 2.00 4.36 -4.68
C GLY A 11 0.59 3.74 -4.64
N LEU A 12 -0.46 4.56 -4.73
CA LEU A 12 -1.85 4.08 -4.72
C LEU A 12 -2.15 3.12 -5.89
N ILE A 13 -1.73 3.47 -7.11
CA ILE A 13 -1.91 2.61 -8.28
C ILE A 13 -1.14 1.30 -8.10
N VAL A 14 0.12 1.36 -7.66
CA VAL A 14 0.94 0.17 -7.42
C VAL A 14 0.28 -0.73 -6.36
N SER A 15 -0.22 -0.17 -5.26
CA SER A 15 -0.92 -0.95 -4.23
C SER A 15 -2.16 -1.65 -4.79
N VAL A 16 -3.03 -0.94 -5.51
CA VAL A 16 -4.25 -1.54 -6.10
C VAL A 16 -3.91 -2.65 -7.09
N VAL A 17 -2.91 -2.41 -7.96
CA VAL A 17 -2.46 -3.42 -8.93
C VAL A 17 -1.86 -4.62 -8.24
N ALA A 18 -0.97 -4.43 -7.26
CA ALA A 18 -0.31 -5.52 -6.54
C ALA A 18 -1.32 -6.42 -5.82
N ILE A 19 -2.31 -5.83 -5.13
CA ILE A 19 -3.39 -6.58 -4.46
C ILE A 19 -4.23 -7.35 -5.49
N THR A 20 -4.59 -6.70 -6.60
CA THR A 20 -5.39 -7.35 -7.65
C THR A 20 -4.65 -8.55 -8.25
N VAL A 21 -3.36 -8.37 -8.56
CA VAL A 21 -2.50 -9.45 -9.07
C VAL A 21 -2.41 -10.58 -8.04
N TYR A 22 -2.17 -10.27 -6.77
CA TYR A 22 -2.10 -11.27 -5.70
C TYR A 22 -3.37 -12.12 -5.62
N VAL A 23 -4.53 -11.46 -5.53
CA VAL A 23 -5.84 -12.14 -5.44
C VAL A 23 -6.06 -13.03 -6.65
N VAL A 24 -5.78 -12.53 -7.87
CA VAL A 24 -5.92 -13.32 -9.10
C VAL A 24 -5.00 -14.53 -9.10
N VAL A 25 -3.75 -14.39 -8.66
CA VAL A 25 -2.79 -15.51 -8.60
C VAL A 25 -3.24 -16.56 -7.59
N VAL A 26 -3.64 -16.16 -6.38
CA VAL A 26 -4.11 -17.09 -5.34
C VAL A 26 -5.37 -17.82 -5.79
N LEU A 27 -6.35 -17.11 -6.37
CA LEU A 27 -7.59 -17.73 -6.87
C LEU A 27 -7.33 -18.70 -8.04
N ARG A 28 -6.39 -18.37 -8.93
CA ARG A 28 -5.98 -19.26 -10.01
C ARG A 28 -5.30 -20.53 -9.48
N GLN A 29 -4.43 -20.39 -8.48
CA GLN A 29 -3.76 -21.54 -7.89
C GLN A 29 -4.73 -22.42 -7.09
N ALA A 30 -5.76 -21.84 -6.47
CA ALA A 30 -6.81 -22.60 -5.78
C ALA A 30 -7.60 -23.51 -6.74
N GLY A 31 -7.78 -23.11 -8.01
CA GLY A 31 -8.40 -23.95 -9.03
C GLY A 31 -9.83 -24.41 -8.71
N GLY A 32 -10.57 -23.65 -7.90
CA GLY A 32 -11.90 -24.02 -7.39
C GLY A 32 -11.90 -24.91 -6.14
N GLY A 33 -10.72 -25.31 -5.65
CA GLY A 33 -10.54 -25.99 -4.38
C GLY A 33 -10.50 -25.04 -3.17
N PRO A 34 -10.28 -25.59 -1.96
CA PRO A 34 -10.20 -24.80 -0.73
C PRO A 34 -9.03 -23.81 -0.76
N LEU A 35 -9.28 -22.53 -0.43
CA LEU A 35 -8.25 -21.49 -0.39
C LEU A 35 -7.13 -21.78 0.63
N THR A 36 -7.47 -22.43 1.74
CA THR A 36 -6.52 -22.79 2.80
C THR A 36 -5.51 -23.85 2.36
N ALA A 37 -5.76 -24.56 1.26
CA ALA A 37 -4.83 -25.53 0.70
C ALA A 37 -3.79 -24.91 -0.26
N VAL A 38 -3.94 -23.64 -0.59
CA VAL A 38 -3.01 -22.93 -1.49
C VAL A 38 -1.70 -22.66 -0.77
N ASP A 39 -0.57 -22.92 -1.42
CA ASP A 39 0.75 -22.49 -0.92
C ASP A 39 0.95 -20.99 -1.14
N TRP A 40 0.31 -20.20 -0.27
CA TRP A 40 0.21 -18.75 -0.38
C TRP A 40 1.48 -18.01 0.04
N VAL A 41 2.37 -18.64 0.80
CA VAL A 41 3.55 -17.98 1.39
C VAL A 41 4.50 -17.48 0.30
N PRO A 42 4.94 -18.30 -0.68
CA PRO A 42 5.79 -17.80 -1.76
C PRO A 42 5.12 -16.69 -2.55
N ILE A 43 3.81 -16.81 -2.79
CA ILE A 43 3.04 -15.80 -3.54
C ILE A 43 3.07 -14.45 -2.83
N MET A 44 2.80 -14.46 -1.54
CA MET A 44 2.76 -13.24 -0.73
C MET A 44 4.14 -12.58 -0.68
N LEU A 45 5.20 -13.38 -0.47
CA LEU A 45 6.57 -12.88 -0.37
C LEU A 45 7.05 -12.22 -1.66
N TRP A 46 6.87 -12.87 -2.83
CA TRP A 46 7.29 -12.25 -4.08
C TRP A 46 6.40 -11.05 -4.44
N THR A 47 5.10 -11.07 -4.10
CA THR A 47 4.22 -9.92 -4.32
C THR A 47 4.69 -8.70 -3.53
N ILE A 48 5.00 -8.90 -2.24
CA ILE A 48 5.57 -7.85 -1.38
C ILE A 48 6.89 -7.37 -1.97
N GLY A 49 7.82 -8.28 -2.27
CA GLY A 49 9.13 -7.94 -2.82
C GLY A 49 9.06 -7.15 -4.13
N ILE A 50 8.24 -7.60 -5.10
CA ILE A 50 8.04 -6.91 -6.37
C ILE A 50 7.38 -5.56 -6.14
N SER A 51 6.36 -5.46 -5.28
CA SER A 51 5.68 -4.18 -5.02
C SER A 51 6.64 -3.13 -4.43
N ILE A 52 7.52 -3.53 -3.52
CA ILE A 52 8.57 -2.66 -2.95
C ILE A 52 9.53 -2.23 -4.05
N ALA A 53 10.05 -3.17 -4.84
CA ALA A 53 10.97 -2.88 -5.94
C ALA A 53 10.36 -1.92 -6.97
N VAL A 54 9.11 -2.16 -7.39
CA VAL A 54 8.38 -1.29 -8.33
C VAL A 54 8.21 0.11 -7.73
N THR A 55 7.81 0.20 -6.45
CA THR A 55 7.62 1.50 -5.78
C THR A 55 8.93 2.30 -5.71
N ILE A 56 10.05 1.64 -5.39
CA ILE A 56 11.38 2.25 -5.38
C ILE A 56 11.76 2.75 -6.78
N VAL A 57 11.62 1.90 -7.80
CA VAL A 57 11.94 2.25 -9.20
C VAL A 57 11.10 3.44 -9.65
N VAL A 58 9.79 3.43 -9.40
CA VAL A 58 8.89 4.54 -9.78
C VAL A 58 9.26 5.83 -9.05
N SER A 59 9.61 5.76 -7.76
CA SER A 59 10.04 6.92 -6.97
C SER A 59 11.35 7.51 -7.53
N ILE A 60 12.33 6.67 -7.88
CA ILE A 60 13.60 7.10 -8.47
C ILE A 60 13.37 7.74 -9.84
N LEU A 61 12.56 7.11 -10.70
CA LEU A 61 12.25 7.65 -12.03
C LEU A 61 11.58 9.02 -11.93
N TRP A 62 10.66 9.21 -10.99
CA TRP A 62 10.06 10.52 -10.74
C TRP A 62 11.10 11.53 -10.27
N GLY A 63 12.00 11.15 -9.36
CA GLY A 63 13.08 12.01 -8.88
C GLY A 63 13.99 12.49 -10.01
N ILE A 64 14.39 11.59 -10.92
CA ILE A 64 15.19 11.91 -12.10
C ILE A 64 14.45 12.88 -13.02
N VAL A 65 13.19 12.57 -13.36
CA VAL A 65 12.37 13.42 -14.24
C VAL A 65 12.14 14.81 -13.65
N ALA A 66 11.96 14.90 -12.32
CA ALA A 66 11.82 16.18 -11.62
C ALA A 66 13.13 16.98 -11.64
N GLY A 67 14.26 16.34 -11.34
CA GLY A 67 15.57 16.99 -11.36
C GLY A 67 16.00 17.49 -12.73
N MET A 68 15.63 16.80 -13.80
CA MET A 68 15.86 17.26 -15.18
C MET A 68 15.03 18.50 -15.54
N ARG A 69 13.83 18.65 -14.97
CA ARG A 69 12.92 19.76 -15.30
C ARG A 69 13.16 21.01 -14.44
N GLU A 70 13.47 20.82 -13.16
CA GLU A 70 13.72 21.91 -12.20
C GLU A 70 14.93 21.56 -11.30
N PRO A 71 16.16 21.83 -11.76
CA PRO A 71 17.40 21.50 -11.03
C PRO A 71 17.51 22.11 -9.61
N GLY A 72 16.71 23.14 -9.29
CA GLY A 72 16.70 23.82 -7.99
C GLY A 72 15.46 23.62 -7.12
N GLY A 73 14.45 22.87 -7.60
CA GLY A 73 13.17 22.65 -6.89
C GLY A 73 13.04 21.29 -6.20
N VAL A 74 13.95 20.36 -6.47
CA VAL A 74 13.91 18.99 -5.93
C VAL A 74 14.27 19.00 -4.44
N GLY A 75 13.35 18.52 -3.60
CA GLY A 75 13.59 18.30 -2.16
C GLY A 75 13.02 19.37 -1.22
N LYS A 76 12.37 20.42 -1.73
CA LYS A 76 11.72 21.42 -0.88
C LYS A 76 10.31 20.96 -0.49
N SER A 77 10.24 20.08 0.50
CA SER A 77 8.97 19.71 1.14
C SER A 77 8.42 20.92 1.90
N ASP A 78 7.23 21.38 1.51
CA ASP A 78 6.56 22.48 2.20
C ASP A 78 5.96 22.00 3.53
N ILE A 79 5.65 22.92 4.44
CA ILE A 79 4.91 22.66 5.68
C ILE A 79 3.63 21.89 5.36
N ARG A 80 2.92 22.28 4.30
CA ARG A 80 1.71 21.60 3.82
C ARG A 80 1.96 20.12 3.51
N ASP A 81 3.03 19.80 2.79
CA ASP A 81 3.33 18.40 2.42
C ASP A 81 3.62 17.56 3.67
N ARG A 82 4.30 18.15 4.67
CA ARG A 82 4.56 17.49 5.96
C ARG A 82 3.30 17.27 6.78
N ASP A 83 2.38 18.22 6.77
CA ASP A 83 1.10 18.09 7.48
C ASP A 83 0.20 17.04 6.82
N ILE A 84 0.14 17.02 5.48
CA ILE A 84 -0.55 16.00 4.70
C ILE A 84 0.06 14.62 4.96
N ALA A 85 1.40 14.51 5.00
CA ALA A 85 2.07 13.25 5.33
C ALA A 85 1.71 12.76 6.74
N ARG A 86 1.78 13.63 7.76
CA ARG A 86 1.39 13.29 9.14
C ARG A 86 -0.06 12.88 9.26
N MET A 87 -0.97 13.56 8.57
CA MET A 87 -2.38 13.16 8.48
C MET A 87 -2.51 11.76 7.85
N GLY A 88 -1.85 11.52 6.72
CA GLY A 88 -1.84 10.22 6.06
C GLY A 88 -1.36 9.09 6.97
N THR A 89 -0.27 9.28 7.70
CA THR A 89 0.25 8.30 8.66
C THR A 89 -0.75 7.99 9.77
N ARG A 90 -1.49 8.99 10.29
CA ARG A 90 -2.52 8.74 11.31
C ARG A 90 -3.68 7.91 10.77
N VAL A 91 -4.10 8.18 9.52
CA VAL A 91 -5.13 7.37 8.85
C VAL A 91 -4.64 5.94 8.68
N GLU A 92 -3.43 5.75 8.15
CA GLU A 92 -2.81 4.42 7.96
C GLU A 92 -2.75 3.63 9.27
N GLN A 93 -2.27 4.25 10.35
CA GLN A 93 -2.16 3.63 11.67
C GLN A 93 -3.53 3.20 12.23
N ALA A 94 -4.58 3.99 12.02
CA ALA A 94 -5.93 3.62 12.49
C ALA A 94 -6.43 2.34 11.81
N PHE A 95 -6.27 2.22 10.49
CA PHE A 95 -6.66 1.02 9.76
C PHE A 95 -5.77 -0.18 10.10
N LEU A 96 -4.47 0.05 10.30
CA LEU A 96 -3.56 -1.00 10.74
C LEU A 96 -3.92 -1.54 12.13
N ALA A 97 -4.30 -0.66 13.05
CA ALA A 97 -4.79 -1.07 14.37
C ALA A 97 -6.06 -1.92 14.27
N ILE A 98 -7.01 -1.54 13.41
CA ILE A 98 -8.22 -2.34 13.15
C ILE A 98 -7.86 -3.73 12.62
N ALA A 99 -6.96 -3.81 11.64
CA ALA A 99 -6.49 -5.09 11.10
C ALA A 99 -5.78 -5.94 12.18
N GLY A 100 -4.98 -5.31 13.03
CA GLY A 100 -4.32 -5.96 14.17
C GLY A 100 -5.32 -6.54 15.17
N VAL A 101 -6.41 -5.83 15.49
CA VAL A 101 -7.50 -6.39 16.31
C VAL A 101 -8.14 -7.58 15.60
N GLY A 102 -8.38 -7.49 14.30
CA GLY A 102 -8.90 -8.62 13.50
C GLY A 102 -7.99 -9.85 13.58
N VAL A 103 -6.67 -9.67 13.48
CA VAL A 103 -5.67 -10.74 13.65
C VAL A 103 -5.75 -11.35 15.05
N LEU A 104 -5.82 -10.53 16.11
CA LEU A 104 -5.94 -11.03 17.48
C LEU A 104 -7.21 -11.87 17.69
N LEU A 105 -8.33 -11.45 17.11
CA LEU A 105 -9.59 -12.21 17.16
C LEU A 105 -9.48 -13.54 16.40
N LEU A 106 -8.85 -13.55 15.23
CA LEU A 106 -8.61 -14.78 14.45
C LEU A 106 -7.69 -15.75 15.20
N CYS A 107 -6.65 -15.24 15.85
CA CYS A 107 -5.80 -16.05 16.73
C CYS A 107 -6.59 -16.63 17.92
N ALA A 108 -7.48 -15.85 18.54
CA ALA A 108 -8.28 -16.30 19.68
C ALA A 108 -9.19 -17.49 19.33
N VAL A 109 -9.73 -17.53 18.10
CA VAL A 109 -10.55 -18.64 17.61
C VAL A 109 -9.74 -19.76 16.93
N ARG A 110 -8.40 -19.67 16.94
CA ARG A 110 -7.48 -20.60 16.25
C ARG A 110 -7.84 -20.78 14.77
N ALA A 111 -8.14 -19.68 14.09
CA ALA A 111 -8.38 -19.69 12.66
C ALA A 111 -7.16 -20.23 11.88
N ASP A 112 -7.41 -20.71 10.67
CA ASP A 112 -6.34 -21.16 9.78
C ASP A 112 -5.32 -20.03 9.54
N TRP A 113 -4.04 -20.39 9.47
CA TRP A 113 -2.94 -19.47 9.22
C TRP A 113 -3.15 -18.63 7.94
N PHE A 114 -3.83 -19.19 6.94
CA PHE A 114 -4.28 -18.48 5.75
C PHE A 114 -5.05 -17.22 6.12
N TRP A 115 -6.11 -17.33 6.93
CA TRP A 115 -6.97 -16.19 7.28
C TRP A 115 -6.25 -15.16 8.14
N ILE A 116 -5.41 -15.63 9.07
CA ILE A 116 -4.61 -14.75 9.93
C ILE A 116 -3.66 -13.90 9.09
N ALA A 117 -2.90 -14.55 8.20
CA ALA A 117 -1.93 -13.87 7.35
C ALA A 117 -2.59 -12.92 6.35
N HIS A 118 -3.65 -13.37 5.67
CA HIS A 118 -4.36 -12.57 4.68
C HIS A 118 -5.08 -11.37 5.31
N THR A 119 -5.60 -11.50 6.53
CA THR A 119 -6.22 -10.36 7.24
C THR A 119 -5.19 -9.26 7.48
N MET A 120 -3.98 -9.62 7.92
CA MET A 120 -2.92 -8.63 8.10
C MET A 120 -2.45 -8.05 6.76
N PHE A 121 -2.24 -8.92 5.76
CA PHE A 121 -1.79 -8.52 4.42
C PHE A 121 -2.78 -7.53 3.76
N PHE A 122 -4.07 -7.87 3.74
CA PHE A 122 -5.10 -6.97 3.23
C PHE A 122 -5.29 -5.74 4.13
N GLY A 123 -5.07 -5.86 5.44
CA GLY A 123 -5.05 -4.74 6.37
C GLY A 123 -4.02 -3.67 6.00
N PHE A 124 -2.77 -4.07 5.72
CA PHE A 124 -1.74 -3.17 5.22
C PHE A 124 -2.15 -2.49 3.91
N ALA A 125 -2.69 -3.28 2.99
CA ALA A 125 -3.16 -2.82 1.69
C ALA A 125 -4.27 -1.76 1.79
N VAL A 126 -5.30 -2.03 2.60
CA VAL A 126 -6.41 -1.09 2.84
C VAL A 126 -5.90 0.16 3.53
N ALA A 127 -5.05 0.03 4.55
CA ALA A 127 -4.46 1.16 5.25
C ALA A 127 -3.69 2.08 4.29
N ALA A 128 -2.84 1.51 3.43
CA ALA A 128 -2.09 2.26 2.43
C ALA A 128 -2.99 2.96 1.40
N ILE A 129 -4.02 2.26 0.89
CA ILE A 129 -4.97 2.83 -0.08
C ILE A 129 -5.76 3.98 0.55
N VAL A 130 -6.34 3.79 1.73
CA VAL A 130 -7.16 4.82 2.37
C VAL A 130 -6.32 6.03 2.77
N ALA A 131 -5.11 5.81 3.29
CA ALA A 131 -4.16 6.90 3.55
C ALA A 131 -3.77 7.64 2.27
N GLY A 132 -3.53 6.93 1.17
CA GLY A 132 -3.26 7.51 -0.15
C GLY A 132 -4.42 8.37 -0.66
N ILE A 133 -5.66 7.86 -0.60
CA ILE A 133 -6.87 8.62 -0.96
C ILE A 133 -7.01 9.87 -0.10
N ALA A 134 -6.84 9.73 1.23
CA ALA A 134 -6.93 10.86 2.16
C ALA A 134 -5.91 11.95 1.80
N ARG A 135 -4.66 11.58 1.48
CA ARG A 135 -3.63 12.53 1.03
C ARG A 135 -4.00 13.21 -0.28
N ILE A 136 -4.52 12.47 -1.27
CA ILE A 136 -4.98 13.04 -2.55
C ILE A 136 -6.13 14.02 -2.33
N VAL A 137 -7.10 13.68 -1.49
CA VAL A 137 -8.22 14.58 -1.16
C VAL A 137 -7.71 15.83 -0.46
N ALA A 138 -6.74 15.71 0.45
CA ALA A 138 -6.09 16.85 1.11
C ALA A 138 -5.40 17.79 0.09
N TYR A 139 -4.64 17.24 -0.86
CA TYR A 139 -4.02 18.02 -1.93
C TYR A 139 -5.05 18.76 -2.80
N ARG A 140 -6.21 18.14 -3.08
CA ARG A 140 -7.24 18.73 -3.95
C ARG A 140 -8.14 19.73 -3.24
N ARG A 141 -8.44 19.52 -1.96
CA ARG A 141 -9.34 20.37 -1.18
C ARG A 141 -8.63 21.49 -0.43
N GLY A 142 -7.31 21.59 -0.55
CA GLY A 142 -6.53 22.68 0.02
C GLY A 142 -6.52 22.66 1.54
N LEU A 143 -6.20 21.49 2.12
CA LEU A 143 -5.57 21.50 3.45
C LEU A 143 -4.24 22.26 3.40
#